data_AF-A0A925BMP1-F1
#
_entry.id   AF-A0A925BMP1-F1
#
_cell.length_a   1.000
_cell.length_b   1.000
_cell.length_c   1.000
_cell.angle_alpha   90.00
_cell.angle_beta   90.00
_cell.angle_gamma   90.00
#
_symmetry.space_group_name_H-M   'P 1'
#
loop_
_entity.id
_entity.type
_entity.pdbx_description
1 polymer ?
#
loop_
_entity_poly.entity_id
_entity_poly.type
_entity_poly.pdbx_seq_one_letter_code
_entity_poly.pdbx_strand_id
1 'polypeptide(L)'
;MIVTIDGPAGSGKSTAARGLARRLQFDFLDTGSMYRAVAWQCLQRSIDLHDEAAVAECAQAMPLKLDQEHVFVDGRDVTGDVRLPEVSHGSSIVASNPAVRRELAARQRDFANGRNIVTEGRDQGTAVFPHAECKFYVTANAEERAARRQRELHERHEQAAPLNEILQQIRERDAR
;
A
#
# COMPACT_ATOMS: atom_id res chain seq x y z
N MET A 1 15.53 -4.42 -13.86
CA MET A 1 14.20 -4.46 -14.48
C MET A 1 13.14 -4.16 -13.44
N ILE A 2 12.24 -3.23 -13.76
CA ILE A 2 11.13 -2.81 -12.90
C ILE A 2 9.81 -3.15 -13.58
N VAL A 3 8.98 -3.93 -12.89
CA VAL A 3 7.60 -4.22 -13.31
C VAL A 3 6.65 -3.52 -12.34
N THR A 4 5.76 -2.69 -12.88
CA THR A 4 4.73 -1.99 -12.10
C THR A 4 3.36 -2.61 -12.34
N ILE A 5 2.59 -2.81 -11.27
CA ILE A 5 1.23 -3.32 -11.32
C ILE A 5 0.34 -2.37 -10.52
N ASP A 6 -0.29 -1.45 -11.23
CA ASP A 6 -1.20 -0.47 -10.65
C ASP A 6 -2.65 -0.95 -10.69
N GLY A 7 -3.48 -0.38 -9.82
CA GLY A 7 -4.92 -0.60 -9.87
C GLY A 7 -5.61 -0.23 -8.57
N PRO A 8 -6.95 -0.23 -8.55
CA PRO A 8 -7.68 0.13 -7.36
C PRO A 8 -7.57 -0.94 -6.26
N ALA A 9 -8.08 -0.63 -5.07
CA ALA A 9 -8.17 -1.61 -3.99
C ALA A 9 -9.10 -2.77 -4.39
N GLY A 10 -8.77 -3.99 -3.99
CA GLY A 10 -9.58 -5.18 -4.27
C GLY A 10 -9.49 -5.74 -5.70
N SER A 11 -8.72 -5.14 -6.61
CA SER A 11 -8.59 -5.63 -8.01
C SER A 11 -7.78 -6.93 -8.15
N GLY A 12 -7.10 -7.37 -7.08
CA GLY A 12 -6.23 -8.55 -7.12
C GLY A 12 -4.78 -8.27 -7.50
N LYS A 13 -4.40 -7.00 -7.69
CA LYS A 13 -3.02 -6.60 -8.03
C LYS A 13 -1.95 -7.16 -7.09
N SER A 14 -2.17 -7.16 -5.77
CA SER A 14 -1.20 -7.70 -4.81
C SER A 14 -0.99 -9.21 -4.97
N THR A 15 -2.03 -9.97 -5.32
CA THR A 15 -1.92 -11.41 -5.63
C THR A 15 -1.14 -11.61 -6.93
N ALA A 16 -1.48 -10.87 -7.98
CA ALA A 16 -0.79 -10.95 -9.27
C ALA A 16 0.69 -10.56 -9.15
N ALA A 17 0.99 -9.48 -8.43
CA ALA A 17 2.35 -8.98 -8.22
C ALA A 17 3.23 -9.96 -7.44
N ARG A 18 2.73 -10.54 -6.34
CA ARG A 18 3.45 -11.58 -5.61
C ARG A 18 3.68 -12.84 -6.45
N GLY A 19 2.67 -13.26 -7.22
CA GLY A 19 2.79 -14.40 -8.13
C GLY A 19 3.85 -14.17 -9.21
N LEU A 20 3.85 -12.98 -9.81
CA LEU A 20 4.83 -12.60 -10.83
C LEU A 20 6.24 -12.49 -10.26
N ALA A 21 6.41 -11.83 -9.11
CA ALA A 21 7.70 -11.70 -8.43
C ALA A 21 8.31 -13.08 -8.15
N ARG A 22 7.52 -14.01 -7.60
CA ARG A 22 7.95 -15.40 -7.34
C ARG A 22 8.34 -16.13 -8.62
N ARG A 23 7.55 -16.00 -9.69
CA ARG A 23 7.82 -16.69 -10.97
C ARG A 23 9.06 -16.15 -11.67
N LEU A 24 9.36 -14.86 -11.53
CA LEU A 24 10.54 -14.21 -12.11
C LEU A 24 11.76 -14.23 -11.18
N GLN A 25 11.61 -14.66 -9.93
CA GLN A 25 12.62 -14.53 -8.87
C GLN A 25 13.06 -13.08 -8.65
N PHE A 26 12.10 -12.16 -8.72
CA PHE A 26 12.30 -10.72 -8.48
C PHE A 26 11.92 -10.37 -7.03
N ASP A 27 12.49 -9.30 -6.52
CA ASP A 27 12.06 -8.72 -5.25
C ASP A 27 10.66 -8.13 -5.38
N PHE A 28 9.82 -8.31 -4.36
CA PHE A 28 8.47 -7.75 -4.31
C PHE A 28 8.46 -6.52 -3.39
N LEU A 29 7.86 -5.42 -3.87
CA LEU A 29 7.68 -4.20 -3.09
C LEU A 29 6.18 -3.91 -2.86
N ASP A 30 5.72 -4.08 -1.62
CA ASP A 30 4.38 -3.69 -1.16
C ASP A 30 4.37 -2.22 -0.73
N THR A 31 4.09 -1.33 -1.67
CA THR A 31 4.06 0.12 -1.37
C THR A 31 2.91 0.50 -0.45
N GLY A 32 1.80 -0.26 -0.49
CA GLY A 32 0.66 -0.05 0.40
C GLY A 32 1.05 -0.23 1.87
N SER A 33 1.94 -1.18 2.16
CA SER A 33 2.48 -1.38 3.51
C SER A 33 3.36 -0.21 3.97
N MET A 34 4.01 0.53 3.07
CA MET A 34 4.79 1.72 3.44
C MET A 34 3.89 2.86 3.94
N TYR A 35 2.79 3.15 3.24
CA TYR A 35 1.82 4.15 3.69
C TYR A 35 1.12 3.74 4.99
N ARG A 36 0.84 2.45 5.16
CA ARG A 36 0.29 1.91 6.42
C ARG A 36 1.30 2.00 7.57
N ALA A 37 2.59 1.79 7.32
CA ALA A 37 3.64 1.98 8.33
C ALA A 37 3.69 3.44 8.83
N VAL A 38 3.60 4.42 7.92
CA VAL A 38 3.54 5.84 8.30
C VAL A 38 2.28 6.14 9.12
N ALA A 39 1.11 5.66 8.69
CA ALA A 39 -0.13 5.84 9.44
C ALA A 39 -0.06 5.21 10.83
N TRP A 40 0.45 3.98 10.93
CA TRP A 40 0.67 3.30 12.20
C TRP A 40 1.59 4.11 13.11
N GLN A 41 2.74 4.59 12.61
CA GLN A 41 3.69 5.34 13.41
C GLN A 41 3.11 6.66 13.92
N CYS A 42 2.31 7.35 13.10
CA CYS A 42 1.60 8.56 13.51
C CYS A 42 0.61 8.26 14.64
N LEU A 43 -0.19 7.19 14.50
CA LEU A 43 -1.14 6.77 15.53
C LEU A 43 -0.45 6.41 16.85
N GLN A 44 0.69 5.70 16.80
CA GLN A 44 1.49 5.38 17.99
C GLN A 44 2.03 6.63 18.70
N ARG A 45 2.27 7.72 17.96
CA ARG A 45 2.75 9.00 18.49
C ARG A 45 1.63 10.01 18.76
N SER A 46 0.37 9.60 18.60
CA SER A 46 -0.81 10.47 18.70
C SER A 46 -0.73 11.71 17.81
N ILE A 47 -0.11 11.58 16.64
CA ILE A 47 -0.07 12.62 15.60
C ILE A 47 -1.41 12.62 14.86
N ASP A 48 -2.03 13.79 14.72
CA ASP A 48 -3.21 13.96 13.89
C ASP A 48 -2.84 13.69 12.42
N LEU A 49 -3.52 12.73 11.78
CA LEU A 49 -3.28 12.38 10.39
C LEU A 49 -3.66 13.51 9.41
N HIS A 50 -4.43 14.50 9.87
CA HIS A 50 -4.77 15.69 9.11
C HIS A 50 -3.75 16.82 9.25
N ASP A 51 -2.79 16.72 10.18
CA ASP A 51 -1.64 17.62 10.24
C ASP A 51 -0.60 17.18 9.20
N GLU A 52 -0.71 17.74 7.98
CA GLU A 52 0.16 17.35 6.88
C GLU A 52 1.65 17.56 7.17
N ALA A 53 2.01 18.58 7.95
CA ALA A 53 3.40 18.86 8.29
C ALA A 53 3.92 17.81 9.28
N ALA A 54 3.20 17.55 10.36
CA ALA A 54 3.61 16.57 11.36
C ALA A 54 3.68 15.15 10.80
N VAL A 55 2.75 14.76 9.92
CA VAL A 55 2.77 13.46 9.24
C VAL A 55 3.97 13.35 8.30
N ALA A 56 4.31 14.43 7.57
CA ALA A 56 5.46 14.42 6.68
C ALA A 56 6.79 14.32 7.43
N GLU A 57 6.94 15.06 8.53
CA GLU A 57 8.10 14.95 9.43
C GLU A 57 8.22 13.54 10.02
N CYS A 58 7.10 12.95 10.43
CA CYS A 58 7.07 11.57 10.90
C CYS A 58 7.54 10.59 9.80
N ALA A 59 7.05 10.74 8.56
CA ALA A 59 7.43 9.88 7.45
C ALA A 59 8.93 9.97 7.13
N GLN A 60 9.51 11.18 7.20
CA GLN A 60 10.94 11.41 6.96
C GLN A 60 11.81 10.81 8.06
N ALA A 61 11.44 11.02 9.33
CA ALA A 61 12.25 10.58 10.46
C ALA A 61 12.13 9.07 10.75
N MET A 62 11.05 8.42 10.32
CA MET A 62 10.76 7.02 10.61
C MET A 62 11.74 6.07 9.90
N PRO A 63 12.56 5.27 10.61
CA PRO A 63 13.32 4.18 10.02
C PRO A 63 12.36 3.10 9.54
N LEU A 64 12.26 2.93 8.23
CA LEU A 64 11.37 1.97 7.59
C LEU A 64 12.19 0.94 6.82
N LYS A 65 11.98 -0.34 7.12
CA LYS A 65 12.56 -1.44 6.35
C LYS A 65 11.44 -2.39 5.91
N LEU A 66 11.50 -2.80 4.66
CA LEU A 66 10.62 -3.82 4.10
C LEU A 66 11.48 -4.99 3.59
N ASP A 67 11.00 -6.20 3.83
CA ASP A 67 11.41 -7.37 3.05
C ASP A 67 10.20 -7.97 2.33
N GLN A 68 10.34 -9.17 1.77
CA GLN A 68 9.29 -9.78 0.94
C GLN A 68 7.98 -10.03 1.70
N GLU A 69 8.03 -10.19 3.02
CA GLU A 69 6.89 -10.58 3.84
C GLU A 69 6.66 -9.66 5.06
N HIS A 70 7.70 -8.96 5.52
CA HIS A 70 7.69 -8.21 6.76
C HIS A 70 7.90 -6.72 6.58
N VAL A 71 7.32 -5.97 7.52
CA VAL A 71 7.43 -4.52 7.62
C VAL A 71 8.01 -4.20 9.00
N PHE A 72 9.12 -3.46 9.02
CA PHE A 72 9.77 -3.04 10.24
C PHE A 72 9.78 -1.53 10.36
N VAL A 73 9.41 -1.04 11.54
CA VAL A 73 9.51 0.37 11.93
C VAL A 73 10.31 0.47 13.22
N ASP A 74 11.34 1.31 13.24
CA ASP A 74 12.27 1.42 14.38
C ASP A 74 12.85 0.05 14.82
N GLY A 75 13.04 -0.87 13.86
CA GLY A 75 13.52 -2.23 14.09
C GLY A 75 12.48 -3.21 14.67
N ARG A 76 11.27 -2.75 14.99
CA ARG A 76 10.15 -3.60 15.42
C ARG A 76 9.39 -4.14 14.22
N ASP A 77 9.10 -5.44 14.24
CA ASP A 77 8.16 -6.05 13.28
C ASP A 77 6.74 -5.55 13.55
N VAL A 78 6.16 -4.87 12.57
CA VAL A 78 4.81 -4.30 12.59
C VAL A 78 3.91 -4.91 11.52
N THR A 79 4.29 -6.06 10.95
CA THR A 79 3.62 -6.69 9.80
C THR A 79 2.13 -6.96 10.03
N GLY A 80 1.76 -7.36 11.25
CA GLY A 80 0.37 -7.50 11.67
C GLY A 80 -0.31 -6.16 11.94
N ASP A 81 0.39 -5.28 12.66
CA ASP A 81 -0.13 -3.98 13.09
C ASP A 81 -0.51 -3.08 11.90
N VAL A 82 0.30 -3.09 10.83
CA VAL A 82 0.02 -2.31 9.62
C VAL A 82 -1.22 -2.79 8.86
N ARG A 83 -1.83 -3.91 9.23
CA ARG A 83 -3.06 -4.44 8.62
C ARG A 83 -4.32 -4.15 9.42
N LEU A 84 -4.19 -3.57 10.61
CA LEU A 84 -5.31 -3.21 11.46
C LEU A 84 -6.29 -2.26 10.72
N PRO A 85 -7.61 -2.33 10.99
CA PRO A 85 -8.60 -1.50 10.31
C PRO A 85 -8.32 0.00 10.39
N GLU A 86 -7.98 0.50 11.58
CA GLU A 86 -7.67 1.90 11.84
C GLU A 86 -6.43 2.38 11.07
N VAL A 87 -5.39 1.54 10.96
CA VAL A 87 -4.20 1.85 10.17
C VAL A 87 -4.52 1.82 8.67
N SER A 88 -5.32 0.85 8.23
CA SER A 88 -5.77 0.74 6.85
C SER A 88 -6.59 1.97 6.43
N HIS A 89 -7.45 2.47 7.32
CA HIS A 89 -8.18 3.72 7.12
C HIS A 89 -7.22 4.92 7.06
N GLY A 90 -6.36 5.07 8.06
CA GLY A 90 -5.39 6.16 8.17
C GLY A 90 -4.44 6.26 6.98
N SER A 91 -4.05 5.12 6.39
CA SER A 91 -3.16 5.11 5.22
C SER A 91 -3.72 5.83 4.00
N SER A 92 -5.05 5.95 3.87
CA SER A 92 -5.66 6.71 2.77
C SER A 92 -5.51 8.22 2.98
N ILE A 93 -5.55 8.68 4.24
CA ILE A 93 -5.32 10.09 4.60
C ILE A 93 -3.84 10.43 4.43
N VAL A 94 -2.96 9.56 4.91
CA VAL A 94 -1.50 9.71 4.73
C VAL A 94 -1.12 9.72 3.24
N ALA A 95 -1.77 8.90 2.42
CA ALA A 95 -1.50 8.85 0.97
C ALA A 95 -1.96 10.09 0.20
N SER A 96 -2.86 10.93 0.75
CA SER A 96 -3.19 12.22 0.11
C SER A 96 -2.15 13.31 0.37
N ASN A 97 -1.28 13.15 1.37
CA ASN A 97 -0.23 14.11 1.69
C ASN A 97 0.91 14.10 0.64
N PRO A 98 1.13 15.20 -0.12
CA PRO A 98 2.14 15.23 -1.17
C PRO A 98 3.58 15.08 -0.66
N ALA A 99 3.89 15.57 0.54
CA ALA A 99 5.23 15.48 1.12
C ALA A 99 5.55 14.03 1.50
N VAL A 100 4.59 13.30 2.08
CA VAL A 100 4.72 11.87 2.35
C VAL A 100 4.91 11.08 1.05
N ARG A 101 4.12 11.37 0.02
CA ARG A 101 4.26 10.71 -1.29
C ARG A 101 5.65 10.90 -1.88
N ARG A 102 6.20 12.11 -1.82
CA ARG A 102 7.57 12.40 -2.29
C ARG A 102 8.61 11.59 -1.53
N GLU A 103 8.52 11.57 -0.20
CA GLU A 103 9.43 10.82 0.67
C GLU A 103 9.37 9.32 0.38
N LEU A 104 8.18 8.73 0.37
CA LEU A 104 8.03 7.30 0.12
C LEU A 104 8.41 6.93 -1.32
N ALA A 105 8.20 7.80 -2.30
CA ALA A 105 8.63 7.57 -3.68
C ALA A 105 10.17 7.53 -3.79
N ALA A 106 10.89 8.37 -3.04
CA ALA A 106 12.35 8.31 -2.97
C ALA A 106 12.81 6.95 -2.41
N ARG A 107 12.24 6.52 -1.27
CA ARG A 107 12.56 5.21 -0.66
C ARG A 107 12.24 4.02 -1.56
N GLN A 108 11.16 4.09 -2.33
CA GLN A 108 10.82 3.06 -3.30
C GLN A 108 11.87 2.96 -4.41
N ARG A 109 12.37 4.10 -4.92
CA ARG A 109 13.43 4.13 -5.93
C ARG A 109 14.75 3.62 -5.37
N ASP A 110 15.09 3.99 -4.13
CA ASP A 110 16.28 3.49 -3.46
C ASP A 110 16.20 1.96 -3.26
N PHE A 111 15.03 1.44 -2.87
CA PHE A 111 14.79 0.01 -2.78
C PHE A 111 14.98 -0.70 -4.13
N ALA A 112 14.59 -0.07 -5.24
CA ALA A 112 14.72 -0.62 -6.59
C ALA A 112 16.14 -0.58 -7.16
N ASN A 113 17.03 0.26 -6.59
CA ASN A 113 18.34 0.52 -7.17
C ASN A 113 19.20 -0.76 -7.22
N GLY A 114 19.67 -1.11 -8.41
CA GLY A 114 20.46 -2.33 -8.65
C GLY A 114 19.70 -3.65 -8.54
N ARG A 115 18.36 -3.62 -8.45
CA ARG A 115 17.52 -4.80 -8.24
C ARG A 115 16.54 -5.03 -9.39
N ASN A 116 16.09 -6.27 -9.51
CA ASN A 116 14.92 -6.61 -10.31
C ASN A 116 13.71 -6.67 -9.39
N ILE A 117 12.71 -5.81 -9.64
CA ILE A 117 11.57 -5.65 -8.74
C ILE A 117 10.22 -5.79 -9.46
N VAL A 118 9.24 -6.32 -8.74
CA VAL A 118 7.82 -6.17 -9.04
C VAL A 118 7.21 -5.33 -7.92
N THR A 119 6.64 -4.19 -8.28
CA THR A 119 5.98 -3.26 -7.33
C THR A 119 4.51 -3.11 -7.66
N GLU A 120 3.67 -2.97 -6.63
CA GLU A 120 2.24 -2.72 -6.77
C GLU A 120 1.80 -1.45 -6.06
N GLY A 121 0.80 -0.76 -6.60
CA GLY A 121 0.29 0.48 -6.04
C GLY A 121 -0.86 1.08 -6.85
N ARG A 122 -0.99 2.41 -6.79
CA ARG A 122 -1.97 3.18 -7.58
C ARG A 122 -1.33 3.98 -8.72
N ASP A 123 -0.09 4.39 -8.55
CA ASP A 123 0.64 5.34 -9.38
C ASP A 123 2.13 4.95 -9.57
N GLN A 124 2.45 3.66 -9.47
CA GLN A 124 3.80 3.15 -9.61
C GLN A 124 4.37 3.41 -11.01
N GLY A 125 3.62 3.06 -12.06
CA GLY A 125 4.06 3.23 -13.44
C GLY A 125 3.97 4.65 -13.97
N THR A 126 3.27 5.55 -13.29
CA THR A 126 3.04 6.93 -13.71
C THR A 126 3.88 7.95 -12.93
N ALA A 127 4.02 7.78 -11.60
CA ALA A 127 4.70 8.75 -10.74
C ALA A 127 6.03 8.24 -10.17
N VAL A 128 6.06 7.00 -9.66
CA VAL A 128 7.26 6.49 -8.96
C VAL A 128 8.32 6.01 -9.95
N PHE A 129 7.91 5.16 -10.90
CA PHE A 129 8.74 4.52 -11.92
C PHE A 129 8.20 4.80 -13.34
N PRO A 130 8.22 6.07 -13.80
CA PRO A 130 7.74 6.44 -15.13
C PRO A 130 8.53 5.79 -16.27
N HIS A 131 9.70 5.21 -15.99
CA HIS A 131 10.53 4.50 -16.96
C HIS A 131 10.59 2.99 -16.73
N ALA A 132 9.67 2.43 -15.93
CA ALA A 132 9.57 0.97 -15.75
C ALA A 132 9.40 0.25 -17.10
N GLU A 133 10.14 -0.84 -17.29
CA GLU A 133 10.17 -1.61 -18.53
C GLU A 133 8.83 -2.32 -18.82
N CYS A 134 8.08 -2.66 -17.77
CA CYS A 134 6.73 -3.21 -17.90
C CYS A 134 5.76 -2.50 -16.94
N LYS A 135 4.60 -2.10 -17.48
CA LYS A 135 3.55 -1.42 -16.72
C LYS A 135 2.21 -2.08 -16.99
N PHE A 136 1.60 -2.59 -15.92
CA PHE A 136 0.29 -3.23 -15.96
C PHE A 136 -0.69 -2.42 -15.12
N TYR A 137 -1.94 -2.36 -15.57
CA TYR A 137 -3.04 -1.82 -14.79
C TYR A 137 -4.12 -2.89 -14.64
N VAL A 138 -4.36 -3.33 -13.40
CA VAL A 138 -5.32 -4.38 -13.07
C VAL A 138 -6.60 -3.75 -12.54
N THR A 139 -7.70 -3.93 -13.26
CA THR A 139 -9.02 -3.40 -12.90
C THR A 139 -10.05 -4.52 -12.73
N ALA A 140 -11.15 -4.20 -12.05
CA ALA A 140 -12.33 -5.04 -11.89
C ALA A 140 -13.53 -4.17 -11.49
N ASN A 141 -14.75 -4.65 -11.73
CA ASN A 141 -15.99 -3.97 -11.32
C ASN A 141 -15.99 -3.72 -9.80
N ALA A 142 -16.61 -2.62 -9.35
CA ALA A 142 -16.63 -2.26 -7.93
C ALA A 142 -17.30 -3.33 -7.07
N GLU A 143 -18.34 -3.94 -7.61
CA GLU A 143 -19.13 -5.03 -7.02
C GLU A 143 -18.25 -6.27 -6.79
N GLU A 144 -17.43 -6.66 -7.77
CA GLU A 144 -16.51 -7.79 -7.65
C GLU A 144 -15.41 -7.54 -6.62
N ARG A 145 -14.89 -6.31 -6.59
CA ARG A 145 -13.86 -5.90 -5.61
C ARG A 145 -14.43 -5.89 -4.19
N ALA A 146 -15.69 -5.44 -4.02
CA ALA A 146 -16.41 -5.48 -2.76
C ALA A 146 -16.67 -6.92 -2.29
N ALA A 147 -17.19 -7.77 -3.19
CA ALA A 147 -17.44 -9.18 -2.89
C ALA A 147 -16.15 -9.92 -2.52
N ARG A 148 -15.05 -9.65 -3.25
CA ARG A 148 -13.74 -10.20 -2.92
C ARG A 148 -13.26 -9.73 -1.54
N ARG A 149 -13.35 -8.43 -1.25
CA ARG A 149 -12.94 -7.88 0.04
C ARG A 149 -13.74 -8.51 1.18
N GLN A 150 -15.05 -8.70 0.99
CA GLN A 150 -15.91 -9.35 1.96
C GLN A 150 -15.46 -10.80 2.22
N ARG A 151 -15.14 -11.57 1.17
CA ARG A 151 -14.59 -12.93 1.33
C ARG A 151 -13.26 -12.93 2.09
N GLU A 152 -12.34 -12.03 1.76
CA GLU A 152 -11.05 -11.91 2.45
C GLU A 152 -11.20 -11.61 3.96
N LEU A 153 -12.22 -10.86 4.37
CA LEU A 153 -12.52 -10.59 5.79
C LEU A 153 -13.06 -11.84 6.49
N HIS A 154 -13.99 -12.56 5.85
CA HIS A 154 -14.53 -13.82 6.39
C HIS A 154 -13.45 -14.89 6.54
N GLU A 155 -12.55 -15.03 5.55
CA GLU A 155 -11.41 -15.96 5.59
C GLU A 155 -10.43 -15.67 6.72
N ARG A 156 -10.39 -14.42 7.21
CA ARG A 156 -9.56 -14.02 8.36
C ARG A 156 -10.30 -14.07 9.69
N HIS A 157 -11.55 -14.52 9.70
CA HIS A 157 -12.43 -14.48 10.87
C HIS A 157 -12.63 -13.07 11.44
N GLU A 158 -12.48 -12.04 10.59
CA GLU A 158 -12.77 -10.65 10.94
C GLU A 158 -14.27 -10.39 10.74
N GLN A 159 -14.86 -9.50 11.55
CA GLN A 159 -16.24 -9.07 11.33
C GLN A 159 -16.33 -8.33 9.99
N ALA A 160 -16.96 -8.95 9.02
CA ALA A 160 -17.18 -8.35 7.72
C ALA A 160 -18.36 -7.40 7.75
N ALA A 161 -18.14 -6.15 7.35
CA ALA A 161 -19.23 -5.22 7.11
C ALA A 161 -20.18 -5.75 6.02
N PRO A 162 -21.45 -5.30 6.01
CA PRO A 162 -22.38 -5.55 4.93
C PRO A 162 -21.80 -5.20 3.55
N LEU A 163 -22.13 -5.99 2.51
CA LEU A 163 -21.54 -5.85 1.17
C LEU A 163 -21.78 -4.44 0.58
N ASN A 164 -22.94 -3.86 0.82
CA ASN A 164 -23.30 -2.50 0.41
C ASN A 164 -22.38 -1.44 1.05
N GLU A 165 -22.03 -1.59 2.34
CA GLU A 165 -21.11 -0.68 3.02
C GLU A 165 -19.70 -0.79 2.44
N ILE A 166 -19.21 -2.02 2.22
CA ILE A 166 -17.90 -2.24 1.57
C ILE A 166 -17.88 -1.65 0.16
N LEU A 167 -18.95 -1.83 -0.61
CA LEU A 167 -19.08 -1.27 -1.95
C LEU A 167 -19.04 0.26 -1.93
N GLN A 168 -19.75 0.89 -0.98
CA GLN A 168 -19.73 2.34 -0.82
C GLN A 168 -18.32 2.83 -0.47
N GLN A 169 -17.64 2.20 0.49
CA GLN A 169 -16.26 2.55 0.84
C GLN A 169 -15.29 2.43 -0.34
N ILE A 170 -15.45 1.39 -1.18
CA ILE A 170 -14.64 1.22 -2.40
C ILE A 170 -14.91 2.36 -3.39
N ARG A 171 -16.19 2.69 -3.64
CA ARG A 171 -16.56 3.78 -4.56
C ARG A 171 -16.04 5.13 -4.08
N GLU A 172 -16.18 5.44 -2.79
CA GLU A 172 -15.64 6.66 -2.20
C GLU A 172 -14.12 6.74 -2.32
N ARG A 173 -13.42 5.61 -2.17
CA ARG A 173 -11.96 5.56 -2.29
C ARG A 173 -11.48 5.73 -3.73
N ASP A 174 -12.25 5.30 -4.72
CA ASP A 174 -11.88 5.45 -6.13
C ASP A 174 -12.21 6.83 -6.70
N ALA A 175 -13.11 7.58 -6.06
CA ALA A 175 -13.47 8.94 -6.44
C ALA A 175 -12.51 10.02 -5.89
N ARG A 176 -11.59 9.64 -4.99
CA ARG A 176 -10.54 10.49 -4.42
C ARG A 176 -9.25 10.36 -5.24
#